data_AF-A0A536TLJ5-F1
#
_entry.id   AF-A0A536TLJ5-F1
#
_cell.length_a   1.000
_cell.length_b   1.000
_cell.length_c   1.000
_cell.angle_alpha   90.00
_cell.angle_beta   90.00
_cell.angle_gamma   90.00
#
_symmetry.space_group_name_H-M   'P 1'
#
loop_
_entity.id
_entity.type
_entity.pdbx_description
1 polymer ?
#
loop_
_entity_poly.entity_id
_entity_poly.type
_entity_poly.pdbx_seq_one_letter_code
_entity_poly.pdbx_strand_id
1 'polypeptide(L)'
;MAMFVIVNVVMLAAGLLWPKSYTGSTSIIVDEKSIMEPLMKGAAVATETADRNRNAREVILGRRILGQVLERAGWLADHPTALEQEALIEHIKTRTTITPVGRDVVKIEYRDSDQERTLFVTKTFADLFIQEMIAQKETEARSAFDFIDKQAQEYQHKLAAAEEEIRQLRSSNLDARPGSDIELNARLIALNTRIENTTTELREAEMKHASLERQVNGEAEVTVLANREGQFRARIAELQAKLDTLRLSYHDTHPDVVQLKNQIQDLMAEASAQRERREKARPSQRSGPDETLVNNPVSAICHRISLRSMH
;
A
#
# COMPACT_ATOMS: atom_id res chain seq x y z
N MET A 1 -73.16 42.60 64.09
CA MET A 1 -72.99 43.86 63.34
C MET A 1 -71.55 44.38 63.41
N ALA A 2 -71.03 44.78 64.59
CA ALA A 2 -69.69 45.38 64.70
C ALA A 2 -68.53 44.52 64.16
N MET A 3 -68.53 43.21 64.44
CA MET A 3 -67.49 42.29 63.94
C MET A 3 -67.47 42.18 62.40
N PHE A 4 -68.64 42.21 61.76
CA PHE A 4 -68.75 42.16 60.30
C PHE A 4 -68.20 43.44 59.64
N VAL A 5 -68.44 44.60 60.26
CA VAL A 5 -67.91 45.88 59.79
C VAL A 5 -66.39 45.90 59.93
N ILE A 6 -65.83 45.42 61.04
CA ILE A 6 -64.38 45.34 61.24
C ILE A 6 -63.73 44.45 60.18
N VAL A 7 -64.28 43.26 59.91
CA VAL A 7 -63.74 42.35 58.88
C VAL A 7 -63.76 43.00 57.49
N ASN A 8 -64.85 43.69 57.12
CA ASN A 8 -64.93 44.38 55.83
C ASN A 8 -63.95 45.57 55.72
N VAL A 9 -63.79 46.35 56.79
CA VAL A 9 -62.84 47.46 56.82
C VAL A 9 -61.40 46.96 56.74
N VAL A 10 -61.07 45.86 57.43
CA VAL A 10 -59.75 45.22 57.34
C VAL A 10 -59.51 44.66 55.94
N MET A 11 -60.51 44.01 55.33
CA MET A 11 -60.41 43.48 53.97
C MET A 11 -60.22 44.60 52.92
N LEU A 12 -60.93 45.71 53.07
CA LEU A 12 -60.85 46.86 52.16
C LEU A 12 -59.54 47.61 52.33
N ALA A 13 -59.08 47.80 53.58
CA ALA A 13 -57.75 48.33 53.86
C ALA A 13 -56.66 47.43 53.27
N ALA A 14 -56.73 46.12 53.48
CA ALA A 14 -55.79 45.16 52.88
C ALA A 14 -55.78 45.23 51.35
N GLY A 15 -56.95 45.36 50.72
CA GLY A 15 -57.07 45.50 49.27
C GLY A 15 -56.50 46.81 48.72
N LEU A 16 -56.63 47.92 49.44
CA LEU A 16 -56.08 49.23 49.03
C LEU A 16 -54.58 49.36 49.27
N LEU A 17 -54.05 48.69 50.31
CA LEU A 17 -52.61 48.65 50.59
C LEU A 17 -51.85 47.60 49.77
N TRP A 18 -52.55 46.72 49.04
CA TRP A 18 -51.89 45.72 48.22
C TRP A 18 -51.13 46.38 47.06
N PRO A 19 -49.82 46.13 46.89
CA PRO A 19 -49.05 46.75 45.83
C PRO A 19 -49.60 46.34 44.46
N LYS A 20 -49.87 47.35 43.62
CA LYS A 20 -50.24 47.11 42.22
C LYS A 20 -49.08 46.41 41.53
N SER A 21 -49.39 45.38 40.74
CA SER A 21 -48.41 44.66 39.95
C SER A 21 -48.90 44.54 38.50
N TYR A 22 -48.06 44.99 37.59
CA TYR A 22 -48.23 44.94 36.15
C TYR A 22 -47.38 43.79 35.61
N THR A 23 -47.89 43.09 34.59
CA THR A 23 -47.16 42.02 33.92
C THR A 23 -47.17 42.28 32.42
N GLY A 24 -45.98 42.36 31.82
CA GLY A 24 -45.78 42.52 30.40
C GLY A 24 -45.37 41.19 29.80
N SER A 25 -46.01 40.78 28.70
CA SER A 25 -45.73 39.51 28.02
C SER A 25 -45.38 39.74 26.56
N THR A 26 -44.39 39.01 26.07
CA THR A 26 -44.04 38.94 24.65
C THR A 26 -43.77 37.49 24.25
N SER A 27 -44.07 37.13 23.01
CA SER A 27 -43.88 35.79 22.47
C SER A 27 -43.00 35.87 21.24
N ILE A 28 -41.94 35.07 21.22
CA ILE A 28 -40.94 35.08 20.16
C ILE A 28 -40.87 33.68 19.57
N ILE A 29 -40.97 33.60 18.24
CA ILE A 29 -40.80 32.36 17.49
C ILE A 29 -39.30 32.16 17.26
N VAL A 30 -38.77 31.03 17.70
CA VAL A 30 -37.37 30.64 17.54
C VAL A 30 -37.31 29.62 16.41
N ASP A 31 -37.15 30.12 15.17
CA ASP A 31 -36.86 29.27 14.01
C ASP A 31 -35.36 29.27 13.74
N GLU A 32 -34.75 28.10 13.91
CA GLU A 32 -33.33 27.88 13.68
C GLU A 32 -33.15 26.70 12.74
N LYS A 33 -33.12 26.99 11.45
CA LYS A 33 -32.50 26.09 10.48
C LYS A 33 -31.00 26.12 10.75
N SER A 34 -30.46 25.08 11.41
CA SER A 34 -29.03 24.98 11.63
C SER A 34 -28.31 24.89 10.28
N ILE A 35 -27.35 25.77 10.04
CA ILE A 35 -26.51 25.75 8.84
C ILE A 35 -25.51 24.57 8.93
N MET A 36 -25.22 24.08 10.14
CA MET A 36 -24.34 22.93 10.39
C MET A 36 -24.99 21.60 9.98
N GLU A 37 -26.32 21.47 10.12
CA GLU A 37 -27.01 20.18 9.93
C GLU A 37 -26.83 19.59 8.52
N PRO A 38 -26.93 20.34 7.41
CA PRO A 38 -26.61 19.83 6.08
C PRO A 38 -25.11 19.51 5.89
N LEU A 39 -24.22 20.19 6.61
CA LEU A 39 -22.77 20.01 6.52
C LEU A 39 -22.27 18.79 7.29
N MET A 40 -23.01 18.38 8.33
CA MET A 40 -22.74 17.19 9.14
C MET A 40 -23.42 15.92 8.62
N LYS A 41 -24.36 16.05 7.66
CA LYS A 41 -24.99 14.91 6.96
C LYS A 41 -23.92 14.10 6.22
N GLY A 42 -23.42 13.07 6.90
CA GLY A 42 -22.43 12.12 6.40
C GLY A 42 -21.18 11.93 7.27
N ALA A 43 -20.89 12.85 8.21
CA ALA A 43 -19.70 12.78 9.06
C ALA A 43 -20.00 12.41 10.52
N ALA A 44 -21.17 12.79 11.06
CA ALA A 44 -21.65 12.32 12.35
C ALA A 44 -23.17 12.50 12.45
N VAL A 45 -23.84 11.59 13.17
CA VAL A 45 -25.26 11.68 13.49
C VAL A 45 -25.48 12.96 14.30
N ALA A 46 -26.18 13.93 13.72
CA ALA A 46 -26.62 15.11 14.45
C ALA A 46 -27.38 14.64 15.70
N THR A 47 -26.85 14.96 16.87
CA THR A 47 -27.52 14.61 18.13
C THR A 47 -28.86 15.34 18.13
N GLU A 48 -29.94 14.55 18.10
CA GLU A 48 -31.31 15.06 18.12
C GLU A 48 -31.49 15.98 19.33
N THR A 49 -31.66 17.26 19.03
CA THR A 49 -32.49 18.21 19.77
C THR A 49 -32.28 18.22 21.29
N ALA A 50 -31.17 18.80 21.76
CA ALA A 50 -31.15 19.39 23.10
C ALA A 50 -32.31 20.40 23.19
N ASP A 51 -33.07 20.37 24.29
CA ASP A 51 -34.24 21.21 24.56
C ASP A 51 -34.00 22.68 24.14
N ARG A 52 -34.45 23.05 22.93
CA ARG A 52 -34.27 24.39 22.33
C ARG A 52 -34.80 25.49 23.25
N ASN A 53 -35.86 25.16 23.97
CA ASN A 53 -36.52 26.00 24.95
C ASN A 53 -35.68 26.24 26.22
N ARG A 54 -34.89 25.24 26.65
CA ARG A 54 -34.01 25.37 27.81
C ARG A 54 -32.84 26.31 27.49
N ASN A 55 -32.32 26.24 26.27
CA ASN A 55 -31.28 27.14 25.77
C ASN A 55 -31.78 28.59 25.71
N ALA A 56 -33.00 28.84 25.22
CA ALA A 56 -33.55 30.19 25.15
C ALA A 56 -33.65 30.86 26.53
N ARG A 57 -34.07 30.11 27.57
CA ARG A 57 -34.10 30.63 28.95
C ARG A 57 -32.72 31.04 29.45
N GLU A 58 -31.71 30.24 29.18
CA GLU A 58 -30.33 30.52 29.58
C GLU A 58 -29.76 31.74 28.86
N VAL A 59 -30.08 31.91 27.58
CA VAL A 59 -29.67 33.08 26.79
C VAL A 59 -30.34 34.35 27.32
N ILE A 60 -31.67 34.35 27.51
CA ILE A 60 -32.44 35.52 27.98
C ILE A 60 -32.02 35.95 29.40
N LEU A 61 -31.84 34.99 30.31
CA LEU A 61 -31.39 35.26 31.68
C LEU A 61 -29.85 35.32 31.80
N GLY A 62 -29.16 35.33 30.66
CA GLY A 62 -27.72 35.45 30.60
C GLY A 62 -27.25 36.82 31.05
N ARG A 63 -26.05 36.87 31.65
CA ARG A 63 -25.46 38.11 32.19
C ARG A 63 -25.35 39.22 31.15
N ARG A 64 -25.06 38.87 29.89
CA ARG A 64 -24.93 39.82 28.78
C ARG A 64 -26.24 40.53 28.47
N ILE A 65 -27.35 39.78 28.36
CA ILE A 65 -28.68 40.36 28.10
C ILE A 65 -29.13 41.18 29.31
N LEU A 66 -29.02 40.65 30.53
CA LEU A 66 -29.44 41.36 31.74
C LEU A 66 -28.64 42.64 31.98
N GLY A 67 -27.33 42.64 31.69
CA GLY A 67 -26.50 43.85 31.72
C GLY A 67 -26.98 44.92 30.74
N GLN A 68 -27.32 44.54 29.51
CA GLN A 68 -27.85 45.48 28.51
C GLN A 68 -29.26 45.97 28.85
N VAL A 69 -30.08 45.15 29.52
CA VAL A 69 -31.37 45.59 30.07
C VAL A 69 -31.14 46.64 31.15
N LEU A 70 -30.18 46.43 32.07
CA LEU A 70 -29.82 47.40 33.11
C LEU A 70 -29.36 48.73 32.53
N GLU A 71 -28.59 48.67 31.45
CA GLU A 71 -28.08 49.85 30.76
C GLU A 71 -29.21 50.63 30.10
N ARG A 72 -30.03 49.96 29.29
CA ARG A 72 -31.15 50.58 28.56
C ARG A 72 -32.26 51.07 29.48
N ALA A 73 -32.50 50.40 30.60
CA ALA A 73 -33.48 50.82 31.61
C ALA A 73 -32.99 51.97 32.50
N GLY A 74 -31.73 52.42 32.34
CA GLY A 74 -31.15 53.52 33.11
C GLY A 74 -30.75 53.17 34.53
N TRP A 75 -30.81 51.89 34.93
CA TRP A 75 -30.41 51.44 36.27
C TRP A 75 -28.89 51.52 36.53
N LEU A 76 -28.09 51.72 35.47
CA LEU A 76 -26.65 51.97 35.55
C LEU A 76 -26.28 53.46 35.70
N ALA A 77 -27.25 54.39 35.59
CA ALA A 77 -26.98 55.83 35.65
C ALA A 77 -26.44 56.29 37.02
N ASP A 78 -26.82 55.59 38.10
CA ASP A 78 -26.38 55.89 39.47
C ASP A 78 -25.01 55.28 39.82
N HIS A 79 -24.28 54.76 38.82
CA HIS A 79 -22.99 54.08 38.99
C HIS A 79 -22.96 53.03 40.13
N PRO A 80 -23.90 52.07 40.16
CA PRO A 80 -23.94 51.05 41.19
C PRO A 80 -22.67 50.21 41.20
N THR A 81 -22.23 49.82 42.40
CA THR A 81 -21.12 48.90 42.62
C THR A 81 -21.41 47.53 41.99
N ALA A 82 -20.36 46.73 41.75
CA ALA A 82 -20.54 45.38 41.16
C ALA A 82 -21.48 44.49 41.98
N LEU A 83 -21.52 44.66 43.31
CA LEU A 83 -22.42 43.92 44.19
C LEU A 83 -23.88 44.37 44.03
N GLU A 84 -24.12 45.68 43.90
CA GLU A 84 -25.46 46.24 43.67
C GLU A 84 -26.00 45.86 42.28
N GLN A 85 -25.13 45.84 41.27
CA GLN A 85 -25.50 45.36 39.94
C GLN A 85 -25.95 43.90 39.97
N GLU A 86 -25.23 43.02 40.66
CA GLU A 86 -25.61 41.61 40.76
C GLU A 86 -26.94 41.44 41.52
N ALA A 87 -27.17 42.24 42.57
CA ALA A 87 -28.44 42.25 43.28
C ALA A 87 -29.62 42.69 42.37
N LEU A 88 -29.41 43.71 41.53
CA LEU A 88 -30.40 44.14 40.54
C LEU A 88 -30.66 43.06 39.49
N ILE A 89 -29.61 42.38 39.00
CA ILE A 89 -29.71 41.25 38.07
C ILE A 89 -30.59 40.16 38.67
N GLU A 90 -30.33 39.73 39.91
CA GLU A 90 -31.13 38.70 40.58
C GLU A 90 -32.59 39.14 40.80
N HIS A 91 -32.80 40.41 41.11
CA HIS A 91 -34.15 40.97 41.24
C HIS A 91 -34.92 40.95 39.92
N ILE A 92 -34.27 41.23 38.80
CA ILE A 92 -34.87 41.15 37.46
C ILE A 92 -35.13 39.68 37.07
N LYS A 93 -34.20 38.77 37.37
CA LYS A 93 -34.35 37.33 37.10
C LYS A 93 -35.56 36.75 37.84
N THR A 94 -35.72 37.06 39.13
CA THR A 94 -36.84 36.55 39.94
C THR A 94 -38.20 37.09 39.51
N ARG A 95 -38.22 38.26 38.85
CA ARG A 95 -39.43 38.90 38.28
C ARG A 95 -39.69 38.53 36.82
N THR A 96 -38.77 37.81 36.19
CA THR A 96 -38.88 37.37 34.80
C THR A 96 -39.22 35.88 34.75
N THR A 97 -40.35 35.55 34.15
CA THR A 97 -40.75 34.17 33.88
C THR A 97 -40.62 33.90 32.38
N ILE A 98 -39.93 32.82 32.03
CA ILE A 98 -39.79 32.37 30.65
C ILE A 98 -40.47 31.02 30.53
N THR A 99 -41.50 30.95 29.69
CA THR A 99 -42.31 29.74 29.50
C THR A 99 -42.27 29.32 28.04
N PRO A 100 -41.91 28.06 27.75
CA PRO A 100 -42.05 27.53 26.41
C PRO A 100 -43.52 27.34 26.05
N VAL A 101 -43.92 27.82 24.87
CA VAL A 101 -45.27 27.66 24.32
C VAL A 101 -45.16 26.76 23.09
N GLY A 102 -45.30 25.45 23.29
CA GLY A 102 -45.06 24.47 22.23
C GLY A 102 -43.57 24.26 21.96
N ARG A 103 -43.22 23.94 20.71
CA ARG A 103 -41.85 23.54 20.35
C ARG A 103 -40.93 24.70 19.99
N ASP A 104 -41.47 25.69 19.29
CA ASP A 104 -40.66 26.71 18.60
C ASP A 104 -41.03 28.15 19.07
N VAL A 105 -41.76 28.30 20.18
CA VAL A 105 -42.16 29.62 20.71
C VAL A 105 -41.78 29.75 22.19
N VAL A 106 -41.16 30.88 22.51
CA VAL A 106 -40.79 31.24 23.88
C VAL A 106 -41.58 32.47 24.30
N LYS A 107 -42.30 32.36 25.42
CA LYS A 107 -43.01 33.47 26.04
C LYS A 107 -42.17 34.05 27.17
N ILE A 108 -41.93 35.35 27.13
CA ILE A 108 -41.21 36.10 28.16
C ILE A 108 -42.23 36.97 28.89
N GLU A 109 -42.31 36.82 30.20
CA GLU A 109 -43.19 37.59 31.08
C GLU A 109 -42.33 38.32 32.12
N TYR A 110 -42.50 39.63 32.26
CA TYR A 110 -41.83 40.42 33.28
C TYR A 110 -42.88 41.10 34.16
N ARG A 111 -42.66 41.08 35.48
CA ARG A 111 -43.58 41.64 36.46
C ARG A 111 -42.93 42.78 37.25
N ASP A 112 -43.61 43.92 37.29
CA ASP A 112 -43.17 45.07 38.07
C ASP A 112 -44.34 45.85 38.69
N SER A 113 -44.04 46.79 39.58
CA SER A 113 -45.00 47.72 40.17
C SER A 113 -45.32 48.91 39.26
N ASP A 114 -44.48 49.17 38.26
CA ASP A 114 -44.60 50.28 37.33
C ASP A 114 -44.95 49.77 35.92
N GLN A 115 -46.02 50.31 35.33
CA GLN A 115 -46.54 49.88 34.04
C GLN A 115 -45.59 50.22 32.88
N GLU A 116 -45.01 51.42 32.87
CA GLU A 116 -44.12 51.89 31.81
C GLU A 116 -42.81 51.11 31.83
N ARG A 117 -42.24 50.92 33.03
CA ARG A 117 -41.05 50.09 33.23
C ARG A 117 -41.29 48.65 32.82
N THR A 118 -42.45 48.08 33.15
CA THR A 118 -42.80 46.72 32.76
C THR A 118 -42.78 46.57 31.23
N LEU A 119 -43.47 47.47 30.52
CA LEU A 119 -43.52 47.45 29.06
C LEU A 119 -42.13 47.64 28.43
N PHE A 120 -41.37 48.61 28.93
CA PHE A 120 -40.04 48.92 28.44
C PHE A 120 -39.07 47.73 28.60
N VAL A 121 -39.06 47.10 29.78
CA VAL A 121 -38.20 45.95 30.07
C VAL A 121 -38.59 44.73 29.23
N THR A 122 -39.90 44.40 29.14
CA THR A 122 -40.36 43.29 28.28
C THR A 122 -39.99 43.49 26.81
N LYS A 123 -40.16 44.71 26.27
CA LYS A 123 -39.76 45.03 24.90
C LYS A 123 -38.24 44.90 24.71
N THR A 124 -37.48 45.44 25.65
CA THR A 124 -36.01 45.39 25.62
C THR A 124 -35.50 43.95 25.64
N PHE A 125 -36.10 43.08 26.45
CA PHE A 125 -35.79 41.65 26.44
C PHE A 125 -36.02 41.01 25.08
N ALA A 126 -37.14 41.32 24.41
CA ALA A 126 -37.41 40.79 23.08
C ALA A 126 -36.36 41.26 22.05
N ASP A 127 -36.08 42.56 22.02
CA ASP A 127 -35.13 43.14 21.08
C ASP A 127 -33.72 42.56 21.30
N LEU A 128 -33.29 42.44 22.56
CA LEU A 128 -31.98 41.88 22.93
C LEU A 128 -31.86 40.40 22.61
N PHE A 129 -32.92 39.64 22.85
CA PHE A 129 -32.93 38.22 22.52
C PHE A 129 -32.82 38.00 21.01
N ILE A 130 -33.57 38.76 20.21
CA ILE A 130 -33.49 38.68 18.75
C ILE A 130 -32.09 39.08 18.26
N GLN A 131 -31.52 40.17 18.79
CA GLN A 131 -30.16 40.61 18.45
C GLN A 131 -29.11 39.54 18.78
N GLU A 132 -29.23 38.88 19.93
CA GLU A 132 -28.30 37.82 20.31
C GLU A 132 -28.44 36.59 19.43
N MET A 133 -29.67 36.17 19.11
CA MET A 133 -29.88 35.03 18.21
C MET A 133 -29.25 35.29 16.84
N ILE A 134 -29.33 36.52 16.32
CA ILE A 134 -28.67 36.90 15.06
C ILE A 134 -27.15 36.81 15.19
N ALA A 135 -26.57 37.37 16.27
CA ALA A 135 -25.13 37.33 16.50
C ALA A 135 -24.59 35.90 16.70
N GLN A 136 -25.35 35.04 17.39
CA GLN A 136 -25.02 33.63 17.56
C GLN A 136 -25.04 32.89 16.22
N LYS A 137 -26.06 33.13 15.38
CA LYS A 137 -26.13 32.56 14.02
C LYS A 137 -24.99 33.01 13.13
N GLU A 138 -24.58 34.28 13.21
CA GLU A 138 -23.43 34.79 12.47
C GLU A 138 -22.13 34.10 12.93
N THR A 139 -21.96 33.93 14.24
CA THR A 139 -20.80 33.26 14.83
C THR A 139 -20.76 31.76 14.46
N GLU A 140 -21.90 31.08 14.49
CA GLU A 140 -22.04 29.68 14.05
C GLU A 140 -21.69 29.54 12.56
N ALA A 141 -22.23 30.42 11.71
CA ALA A 141 -21.95 30.42 10.27
C ALA A 141 -20.45 30.65 9.98
N ARG A 142 -19.82 31.59 10.69
CA ARG A 142 -18.38 31.83 10.55
C ARG A 142 -17.55 30.63 11.02
N SER A 143 -17.93 30.03 12.14
CA SER A 143 -17.27 28.83 12.65
C SER A 143 -17.41 27.64 11.69
N ALA A 144 -18.57 27.51 11.03
CA ALA A 144 -18.80 26.54 9.97
C ALA A 144 -17.84 26.76 8.79
N PHE A 145 -17.74 27.99 8.33
CA PHE A 145 -16.85 28.36 7.24
C PHE A 145 -15.38 28.06 7.58
N ASP A 146 -14.92 28.48 8.77
CA ASP A 146 -13.56 28.24 9.24
C ASP A 146 -13.26 26.73 9.38
N PHE A 147 -14.24 25.93 9.79
CA PHE A 147 -14.12 24.48 9.83
C PHE A 147 -13.94 23.89 8.42
N ILE A 148 -14.76 24.30 7.45
CA ILE A 148 -14.67 23.83 6.07
C ILE A 148 -13.35 24.26 5.41
N ASP A 149 -12.90 25.50 5.63
CA ASP A 149 -11.62 26.00 5.11
C ASP A 149 -10.45 25.15 5.65
N LYS A 150 -10.44 24.87 6.95
CA LYS A 150 -9.44 23.97 7.57
C LYS A 150 -9.47 22.57 6.96
N GLN A 151 -10.66 22.00 6.79
CA GLN A 151 -10.80 20.67 6.17
C GLN A 151 -10.32 20.68 4.72
N ALA A 152 -10.65 21.71 3.95
CA ALA A 152 -10.19 21.86 2.56
C ALA A 152 -8.65 21.96 2.48
N GLN A 153 -8.03 22.76 3.34
CA GLN A 153 -6.57 22.87 3.43
C GLN A 153 -5.92 21.55 3.83
N GLU A 154 -6.49 20.82 4.80
CA GLU A 154 -6.01 19.51 5.21
C GLU A 154 -6.07 18.50 4.05
N TYR A 155 -7.17 18.46 3.31
CA TYR A 155 -7.31 17.60 2.13
C TYR A 155 -6.36 18.02 1.01
N GLN A 156 -6.16 19.32 0.79
CA GLN A 156 -5.19 19.82 -0.18
C GLN A 156 -3.76 19.37 0.17
N HIS A 157 -3.38 19.45 1.45
CA HIS A 157 -2.09 18.95 1.91
C HIS A 157 -1.94 17.44 1.75
N LYS A 158 -2.97 16.66 2.10
CA LYS A 158 -2.98 15.20 1.88
C LYS A 158 -2.86 14.85 0.40
N LEU A 159 -3.54 15.58 -0.48
CA LEU A 159 -3.47 15.38 -1.92
C LEU A 159 -2.07 15.70 -2.44
N ALA A 160 -1.49 16.85 -2.06
CA ALA A 160 -0.14 17.22 -2.47
C ALA A 160 0.92 16.22 -1.98
N ALA A 161 0.76 15.69 -0.75
CA ALA A 161 1.63 14.64 -0.21
C ALA A 161 1.52 13.34 -1.02
N ALA A 162 0.30 12.91 -1.36
CA ALA A 162 0.07 11.72 -2.19
C ALA A 162 0.61 11.90 -3.62
N GLU A 163 0.46 13.08 -4.21
CA GLU A 163 1.03 13.40 -5.53
C GLU A 163 2.56 13.35 -5.52
N GLU A 164 3.20 13.85 -4.46
CA GLU A 164 4.64 13.79 -4.28
C GLU A 164 5.13 12.35 -4.05
N GLU A 165 4.40 11.55 -3.26
CA GLU A 165 4.68 10.12 -3.09
C GLU A 165 4.61 9.35 -4.42
N ILE A 166 3.58 9.61 -5.23
CA ILE A 166 3.45 9.03 -6.58
C ILE A 166 4.61 9.49 -7.48
N ARG A 167 5.02 10.76 -7.39
CA ARG A 167 6.14 11.30 -8.16
C ARG A 167 7.46 10.65 -7.78
N GLN A 168 7.72 10.49 -6.48
CA GLN A 168 8.90 9.81 -5.97
C GLN A 168 8.93 8.37 -6.45
N LEU A 169 7.82 7.64 -6.31
CA LEU A 169 7.68 6.26 -6.80
C LEU A 169 7.97 6.14 -8.30
N ARG A 170 7.48 7.08 -9.11
CA ARG A 170 7.75 7.12 -10.56
C ARG A 170 9.21 7.47 -10.88
N SER A 171 9.86 8.30 -10.07
CA SER A 171 11.26 8.69 -10.28
C SER A 171 12.26 7.61 -9.86
N SER A 172 11.96 6.89 -8.77
CA SER A 172 12.80 5.78 -8.29
C SER A 172 12.63 4.53 -9.14
N ASN A 173 11.44 4.32 -9.71
CA ASN A 173 11.15 3.22 -10.62
C ASN A 173 11.04 3.75 -12.06
N LEU A 174 12.18 3.95 -12.72
CA LEU A 174 12.25 4.24 -14.16
C LEU A 174 11.47 3.21 -15.02
N ASP A 175 11.30 1.98 -14.50
CA ASP A 175 10.53 0.88 -15.10
C ASP A 175 9.00 0.95 -14.88
N ALA A 176 8.45 1.94 -14.17
CA ALA A 176 7.01 2.05 -13.84
C ALA A 176 6.30 3.25 -14.48
N ARG A 177 6.72 3.66 -15.69
CA ARG A 177 5.94 4.62 -16.50
C ARG A 177 4.75 3.90 -17.15
N PRO A 178 3.55 4.50 -17.23
CA PRO A 178 2.48 3.94 -18.07
C PRO A 178 2.99 3.79 -19.51
N GLY A 179 3.12 2.55 -20.00
CA GLY A 179 3.74 2.21 -21.28
C GLY A 179 5.08 1.47 -21.20
N SER A 180 5.73 1.39 -20.02
CA SER A 180 6.97 0.61 -19.81
C SER A 180 6.73 -0.89 -19.91
N ASP A 181 5.51 -1.38 -19.65
CA ASP A 181 5.16 -2.79 -19.82
C ASP A 181 5.43 -3.29 -21.23
N ILE A 182 5.19 -2.45 -22.25
CA ILE A 182 5.43 -2.79 -23.66
C ILE A 182 6.93 -2.86 -23.95
N GLU A 183 7.71 -1.91 -23.43
CA GLU A 183 9.16 -1.86 -23.63
C GLU A 183 9.90 -2.96 -22.85
N LEU A 184 9.46 -3.25 -21.62
CA LEU A 184 9.95 -4.34 -20.80
C LEU A 184 9.65 -5.70 -21.45
N ASN A 185 8.44 -5.89 -21.97
CA ASN A 185 8.08 -7.13 -22.65
C ASN A 185 8.86 -7.30 -23.97
N ALA A 186 9.06 -6.22 -24.73
CA ALA A 186 9.92 -6.25 -25.92
C ALA A 186 11.37 -6.60 -25.58
N ARG A 187 11.92 -6.06 -24.49
CA ARG A 187 13.27 -6.37 -24.02
C ARG A 187 13.39 -7.82 -23.52
N LEU A 188 12.34 -8.33 -22.87
CA LEU A 188 12.26 -9.72 -22.43
C LEU A 188 12.25 -10.69 -23.61
N ILE A 189 11.45 -10.40 -24.64
CA ILE A 189 11.43 -11.19 -25.89
C ILE A 189 12.81 -11.19 -26.55
N ALA A 190 13.45 -10.02 -26.67
CA ALA A 190 14.79 -9.91 -27.26
C ALA A 190 15.85 -10.69 -26.46
N LEU A 191 15.77 -10.70 -25.14
CA LEU A 191 16.65 -11.49 -24.28
C LEU A 191 16.42 -12.99 -24.45
N ASN A 192 15.18 -13.45 -24.52
CA ASN A 192 14.86 -14.86 -24.75
C ASN A 192 15.35 -15.33 -26.13
N THR A 193 15.14 -14.55 -27.18
CA THR A 193 15.69 -14.86 -28.52
C THR A 193 17.21 -14.91 -28.49
N ARG A 194 17.87 -14.03 -27.73
CA ARG A 194 19.34 -14.06 -27.58
C ARG A 194 19.82 -15.30 -26.84
N ILE A 195 19.08 -15.73 -25.82
CA ILE A 195 19.36 -16.99 -25.10
C ILE A 195 19.20 -18.18 -26.06
N GLU A 196 18.10 -18.27 -26.80
CA GLU A 196 17.87 -19.35 -27.76
C GLU A 196 18.96 -19.43 -28.83
N ASN A 197 19.34 -18.29 -29.41
CA ASN A 197 20.44 -18.22 -30.37
C ASN A 197 21.76 -18.69 -29.76
N THR A 198 22.11 -18.19 -28.57
CA THR A 198 23.35 -18.57 -27.88
C THR A 198 23.38 -20.07 -27.53
N THR A 199 22.23 -20.64 -27.14
CA THR A 199 22.14 -22.09 -26.88
C THR A 199 22.27 -22.92 -28.14
N THR A 200 21.79 -22.41 -29.28
CA THR A 200 21.94 -23.07 -30.58
C THR A 200 23.40 -23.02 -31.05
N GLU A 201 24.04 -21.86 -30.95
CA GLU A 201 25.47 -21.68 -31.24
C GLU A 201 26.34 -22.60 -30.36
N LEU A 202 26.01 -22.73 -29.08
CA LEU A 202 26.70 -23.64 -28.17
C LEU A 202 26.57 -25.10 -28.63
N ARG A 203 25.36 -25.57 -28.96
CA ARG A 203 25.15 -26.93 -29.46
C ARG A 203 25.89 -27.17 -30.78
N GLU A 204 25.90 -26.20 -31.68
CA GLU A 204 26.68 -26.31 -32.92
C GLU A 204 28.18 -26.41 -32.65
N ALA A 205 28.70 -25.62 -31.70
CA ALA A 205 30.10 -25.68 -31.29
C ALA A 205 30.44 -27.04 -30.65
N GLU A 206 29.56 -27.59 -29.82
CA GLU A 206 29.71 -28.92 -29.21
C GLU A 206 29.69 -30.03 -30.29
N MET A 207 28.77 -29.96 -31.26
CA MET A 207 28.74 -30.92 -32.38
C MET A 207 30.01 -30.84 -33.23
N LYS A 208 30.51 -29.63 -33.51
CA LYS A 208 31.80 -29.43 -34.22
C LYS A 208 32.95 -30.03 -33.43
N HIS A 209 33.01 -29.79 -32.12
CA HIS A 209 34.03 -30.37 -31.23
C HIS A 209 34.00 -31.90 -31.27
N ALA A 210 32.84 -32.51 -31.06
CA ALA A 210 32.67 -33.96 -31.08
C ALA A 210 32.98 -34.59 -32.45
N SER A 211 32.77 -33.85 -33.55
CA SER A 211 33.15 -34.33 -34.89
C SER A 211 34.65 -34.25 -35.12
N LEU A 212 35.30 -33.17 -34.69
CA LEU A 212 36.76 -33.02 -34.80
C LEU A 212 37.48 -34.06 -33.94
N GLU A 213 36.99 -34.31 -32.73
CA GLU A 213 37.52 -35.36 -31.85
C GLU A 213 37.44 -36.76 -32.49
N ARG A 214 36.32 -37.06 -33.17
CA ARG A 214 36.17 -38.31 -33.94
C ARG A 214 37.12 -38.40 -35.14
N GLN A 215 37.38 -37.29 -35.84
CA GLN A 215 38.33 -37.27 -36.95
C GLN A 215 39.77 -37.51 -36.46
N VAL A 216 40.18 -36.82 -35.39
CA VAL A 216 41.52 -36.98 -34.81
C VAL A 216 41.74 -38.41 -34.31
N ASN A 217 40.76 -38.99 -33.61
CA ASN A 217 40.87 -40.36 -33.10
C ASN A 217 40.78 -41.42 -34.23
N GLY A 218 39.94 -41.19 -35.25
CA GLY A 218 39.76 -42.10 -36.37
C GLY A 218 40.96 -42.15 -37.34
N GLU A 219 41.61 -41.02 -37.62
CA GLU A 219 42.80 -40.98 -38.49
C GLU A 219 44.06 -41.54 -37.81
N ALA A 220 44.19 -41.36 -36.49
CA ALA A 220 45.32 -41.88 -35.73
C ALA A 220 45.34 -43.42 -35.66
N GLU A 221 44.17 -44.05 -35.54
CA GLU A 221 44.07 -45.50 -35.39
C GLU A 221 44.23 -46.24 -36.73
N VAL A 222 43.61 -45.77 -37.83
CA VAL A 222 43.63 -46.49 -39.11
C VAL A 222 44.98 -46.37 -39.84
N THR A 223 45.65 -45.22 -39.75
CA THR A 223 46.91 -44.95 -40.47
C THR A 223 48.10 -45.74 -39.90
N VAL A 224 48.15 -45.94 -38.58
CA VAL A 224 49.22 -46.72 -37.93
C VAL A 224 49.02 -48.22 -38.13
N LEU A 225 47.76 -48.68 -38.20
CA LEU A 225 47.41 -50.10 -38.31
C LEU A 225 47.65 -50.67 -39.73
N ALA A 226 47.36 -49.91 -40.79
CA ALA A 226 47.53 -50.38 -42.16
C ALA A 226 49.00 -50.46 -42.61
N ASN A 227 49.86 -49.57 -42.10
CA ASN A 227 51.25 -49.44 -42.57
C ASN A 227 52.14 -50.60 -42.07
N ARG A 228 51.94 -51.08 -40.83
CA ARG A 228 52.76 -52.16 -40.24
C ARG A 228 52.49 -53.55 -40.82
N GLU A 229 51.23 -53.92 -41.06
CA GLU A 229 50.90 -55.24 -41.63
C GLU A 229 51.31 -55.37 -43.10
N GLY A 230 51.25 -54.27 -43.86
CA GLY A 230 51.74 -54.22 -45.24
C GLY A 230 53.25 -54.46 -45.35
N GLN A 231 54.05 -53.89 -44.42
CA GLN A 231 55.50 -54.04 -44.39
C GLN A 231 55.95 -55.49 -44.16
N PHE A 232 55.32 -56.22 -43.22
CA PHE A 232 55.65 -57.64 -42.98
C PHE A 232 55.32 -58.52 -44.20
N ARG A 233 54.15 -58.31 -44.83
CA ARG A 233 53.76 -59.07 -46.03
C ARG A 233 54.72 -58.85 -47.19
N ALA A 234 55.13 -57.61 -47.43
CA ALA A 234 56.09 -57.28 -48.48
C ALA A 234 57.45 -57.98 -48.25
N ARG A 235 57.93 -58.01 -47.00
CA ARG A 235 59.22 -58.62 -46.68
C ARG A 235 59.21 -60.15 -46.79
N ILE A 236 58.11 -60.79 -46.40
CA ILE A 236 57.91 -62.23 -46.56
C ILE A 236 57.93 -62.62 -48.05
N ALA A 237 57.20 -61.87 -48.89
CA ALA A 237 57.16 -62.13 -50.33
C ALA A 237 58.54 -62.00 -51.00
N GLU A 238 59.34 -61.02 -50.58
CA GLU A 238 60.71 -60.82 -51.08
C GLU A 238 61.61 -62.02 -50.73
N LEU A 239 61.53 -62.52 -49.49
CA LEU A 239 62.33 -63.67 -49.06
C LEU A 239 61.87 -64.98 -49.72
N GLN A 240 60.56 -65.14 -49.95
CA GLN A 240 60.01 -66.27 -50.71
C GLN A 240 60.54 -66.29 -52.14
N ALA A 241 60.54 -65.15 -52.84
CA ALA A 241 61.08 -65.06 -54.20
C ALA A 241 62.59 -65.42 -54.25
N LYS A 242 63.36 -65.01 -53.24
CA LYS A 242 64.78 -65.38 -53.12
C LYS A 242 64.97 -66.87 -52.85
N LEU A 243 64.10 -67.47 -52.04
CA LEU A 243 64.12 -68.92 -51.77
C LEU A 243 63.82 -69.72 -53.03
N ASP A 244 62.81 -69.31 -53.79
CA ASP A 244 62.42 -69.98 -55.04
C ASP A 244 63.53 -69.91 -56.09
N THR A 245 64.26 -68.79 -56.14
CA THR A 245 65.44 -68.63 -57.01
C THR A 245 66.58 -69.56 -56.59
N LEU A 246 66.88 -69.66 -55.29
CA LEU A 246 67.94 -70.54 -54.78
C LEU A 246 67.62 -72.02 -55.03
N ARG A 247 66.34 -72.41 -54.94
CA ARG A 247 65.87 -73.78 -55.17
C ARG A 247 66.01 -74.26 -56.61
N LEU A 248 66.15 -73.35 -57.59
CA LEU A 248 66.45 -73.72 -58.97
C LEU A 248 67.89 -74.22 -59.14
N SER A 249 68.80 -73.87 -58.22
CA SER A 249 70.23 -74.18 -58.33
C SER A 249 70.75 -75.08 -57.21
N TYR A 250 70.08 -75.12 -56.07
CA TYR A 250 70.52 -75.84 -54.87
C TYR A 250 69.43 -76.75 -54.32
N HIS A 251 69.83 -77.92 -53.81
CA HIS A 251 68.93 -78.86 -53.14
C HIS A 251 68.53 -78.33 -51.76
N ASP A 252 67.39 -78.78 -51.22
CA ASP A 252 66.81 -78.31 -49.94
C ASP A 252 67.72 -78.49 -48.69
N THR A 253 68.86 -79.16 -48.84
CA THR A 253 69.87 -79.39 -47.78
C THR A 253 70.98 -78.34 -47.75
N HIS A 254 70.98 -77.36 -48.66
CA HIS A 254 72.01 -76.32 -48.72
C HIS A 254 71.86 -75.30 -47.57
N PRO A 255 72.96 -74.85 -46.92
CA PRO A 255 72.91 -73.97 -45.74
C PRO A 255 72.09 -72.69 -45.96
N ASP A 256 72.22 -72.07 -47.13
CA ASP A 256 71.55 -70.81 -47.44
C ASP A 256 70.03 -70.97 -47.63
N VAL A 257 69.58 -72.13 -48.13
CA VAL A 257 68.16 -72.46 -48.29
C VAL A 257 67.51 -72.67 -46.92
N VAL A 258 68.20 -73.37 -46.03
CA VAL A 258 67.74 -73.60 -44.65
C VAL A 258 67.68 -72.27 -43.89
N GLN A 259 68.68 -71.39 -44.08
CA GLN A 259 68.71 -70.07 -43.44
C GLN A 259 67.54 -69.18 -43.91
N LEU A 260 67.27 -69.10 -45.22
CA LEU A 260 66.13 -68.33 -45.73
C LEU A 260 64.79 -68.89 -45.27
N LYS A 261 64.65 -70.22 -45.21
CA LYS A 261 63.43 -70.87 -44.74
C LYS A 261 63.17 -70.55 -43.27
N ASN A 262 64.20 -70.58 -42.43
CA ASN A 262 64.09 -70.18 -41.02
C ASN A 262 63.74 -68.70 -40.89
N GLN A 263 64.37 -67.82 -41.68
CA GLN A 263 64.04 -66.38 -41.68
C GLN A 263 62.58 -66.08 -42.08
N ILE A 264 62.05 -66.80 -43.09
CA ILE A 264 60.64 -66.69 -43.48
C ILE A 264 59.73 -67.19 -42.35
N GLN A 265 60.10 -68.30 -41.73
CA GLN A 265 59.31 -68.90 -40.65
C GLN A 265 59.28 -68.00 -39.40
N ASP A 266 60.41 -67.40 -39.05
CA ASP A 266 60.51 -66.44 -37.93
C ASP A 266 59.66 -65.19 -38.20
N LEU A 267 59.74 -64.62 -39.41
CA LEU A 267 58.93 -63.48 -39.80
C LEU A 267 57.43 -63.80 -39.87
N MET A 268 57.05 -65.01 -40.29
CA MET A 268 55.66 -65.46 -40.26
C MET A 268 55.14 -65.64 -38.84
N ALA A 269 55.96 -66.22 -37.95
CA ALA A 269 55.63 -66.39 -36.54
C ALA A 269 55.50 -65.04 -35.82
N GLU A 270 56.36 -64.08 -36.13
CA GLU A 270 56.28 -62.73 -35.57
C GLU A 270 55.02 -62.00 -36.07
N ALA A 271 54.70 -62.12 -37.37
CA ALA A 271 53.49 -61.55 -37.96
C ALA A 271 52.19 -62.18 -37.39
N SER A 272 52.17 -63.49 -37.14
CA SER A 272 51.00 -64.16 -36.54
C SER A 272 50.86 -63.84 -35.05
N ALA A 273 51.96 -63.81 -34.29
CA ALA A 273 51.95 -63.41 -32.89
C ALA A 273 51.45 -61.97 -32.70
N GLN A 274 51.83 -61.05 -33.61
CA GLN A 274 51.33 -59.68 -33.62
C GLN A 274 49.81 -59.63 -33.90
N ARG A 275 49.31 -60.46 -34.82
CA ARG A 275 47.86 -60.57 -35.12
C ARG A 275 47.08 -61.17 -33.96
N GLU A 276 47.58 -62.21 -33.30
CA GLU A 276 46.90 -62.83 -32.16
C GLU A 276 46.88 -61.92 -30.94
N ARG A 277 47.98 -61.20 -30.66
CA ARG A 277 48.00 -60.15 -29.63
C ARG A 277 46.99 -59.04 -29.94
N ARG A 278 46.77 -58.75 -31.23
CA ARG A 278 45.80 -57.75 -31.72
C ARG A 278 44.35 -58.24 -31.64
N GLU A 279 44.06 -59.50 -31.98
CA GLU A 279 42.72 -60.08 -31.83
C GLU A 279 42.30 -60.15 -30.35
N LYS A 280 43.24 -60.44 -29.45
CA LYS A 280 43.01 -60.38 -28.00
C LYS A 280 42.85 -58.95 -27.48
N ALA A 281 43.39 -57.96 -28.19
CA ALA A 281 43.26 -56.54 -27.86
C ALA A 281 42.07 -55.85 -28.54
N ARG A 282 41.31 -56.53 -29.43
CA ARG A 282 40.01 -56.02 -29.93
C ARG A 282 38.95 -56.36 -28.89
N PRO A 283 38.37 -55.38 -28.18
CA PRO A 283 37.24 -55.65 -27.30
C PRO A 283 36.06 -56.10 -28.16
N SER A 284 35.45 -57.22 -27.79
CA SER A 284 34.16 -57.66 -28.29
C SER A 284 33.11 -56.58 -28.04
N GLN A 285 32.77 -55.83 -29.08
CA GLN A 285 31.59 -54.99 -29.11
C GLN A 285 30.36 -55.91 -29.20
N ARG A 286 29.86 -56.33 -28.04
CA ARG A 286 28.50 -56.84 -27.87
C ARG A 286 27.86 -56.08 -26.70
N SER A 287 26.99 -55.15 -27.09
CA SER A 287 25.73 -54.76 -26.43
C SER A 287 25.84 -54.03 -25.08
N GLY A 288 25.38 -52.76 -25.08
CA GLY A 288 25.45 -51.78 -23.98
C GLY A 288 24.45 -52.00 -22.83
N PRO A 289 23.89 -50.96 -22.17
CA PRO A 289 24.19 -49.52 -22.22
C PRO A 289 24.90 -49.00 -20.95
N ASP A 290 25.54 -47.85 -21.13
CA ASP A 290 26.27 -47.05 -20.13
C ASP A 290 25.42 -46.68 -18.91
N GLU A 291 25.76 -47.27 -17.77
CA GLU A 291 25.47 -46.71 -16.45
C GLU A 291 26.82 -46.43 -15.81
N THR A 292 27.37 -45.22 -16.02
CA THR A 292 28.31 -44.50 -15.13
C THR A 292 28.87 -43.24 -15.80
N LEU A 293 28.01 -42.22 -15.93
CA LEU A 293 28.46 -40.82 -16.00
C LEU A 293 27.73 -40.01 -14.93
N VAL A 294 28.01 -40.32 -13.66
CA VAL A 294 27.75 -39.41 -12.54
C VAL A 294 29.01 -39.33 -11.69
N ASN A 295 30.03 -38.68 -12.24
CA ASN A 295 31.04 -37.99 -11.44
C ASN A 295 31.59 -36.83 -12.26
N ASN A 296 30.75 -35.81 -12.46
CA ASN A 296 31.10 -34.49 -12.95
C ASN A 296 30.80 -33.49 -11.80
N PRO A 297 31.75 -32.63 -11.35
CA PRO A 297 31.64 -31.88 -10.09
C PRO A 297 30.61 -30.72 -10.06
N VAL A 298 29.60 -30.76 -10.92
CA VAL A 298 28.59 -29.69 -11.05
C VAL A 298 27.46 -29.83 -10.01
N SER A 299 27.29 -30.98 -9.35
CA SER A 299 26.24 -31.16 -8.31
C SER A 299 26.54 -30.43 -6.98
N ALA A 300 27.79 -30.01 -6.74
CA ALA A 300 28.19 -29.31 -5.53
C ALA A 300 27.75 -27.84 -5.46
N ILE A 301 27.34 -27.25 -6.60
CA ILE A 301 26.98 -25.82 -6.67
C ILE A 301 25.47 -25.60 -6.43
N CYS A 302 24.61 -26.57 -6.75
CA CYS A 302 23.16 -26.44 -6.57
C CYS A 302 22.69 -26.53 -5.11
N HIS A 303 23.44 -27.20 -4.22
CA HIS A 303 23.04 -27.29 -2.81
C HIS A 303 23.36 -26.03 -1.99
N ARG A 304 24.24 -25.14 -2.51
CA ARG A 304 24.66 -23.94 -1.77
C ARG A 304 23.76 -22.72 -1.99
N ILE A 305 22.82 -22.78 -2.95
CA ILE A 305 21.91 -21.67 -3.27
C ILE A 305 20.57 -21.79 -2.52
N SER A 306 20.16 -23.00 -2.11
CA SER A 306 18.89 -23.20 -1.38
C SER A 306 18.90 -22.69 0.08
N LEU A 307 20.08 -22.58 0.72
CA LEU A 307 20.22 -22.15 2.12
C LEU A 307 20.35 -20.63 2.32
N ARG A 308 20.24 -19.81 1.26
CA ARG A 308 20.28 -18.33 1.37
C ARG A 308 18.92 -17.66 1.12
N SER A 309 17.83 -18.42 1.10
CA SER A 309 16.45 -17.95 0.94
C SER A 309 15.60 -18.09 2.21
N MET A 310 16.19 -18.37 3.37
CA MET A 310 15.51 -18.30 4.67
C MET A 310 16.37 -17.52 5.66
N HIS A 311 16.52 -16.23 5.39
CA HIS A 311 16.62 -15.18 6.40
C HIS A 311 16.12 -13.87 5.82
#